data_AF-A0A1M7AN89-F1
#
_entry.id   AF-A0A1M7AN89-F1
#
_cell.length_a   1.000
_cell.length_b   1.000
_cell.length_c   1.000
_cell.angle_alpha   90.00
_cell.angle_beta   90.00
_cell.angle_gamma   90.00
#
_symmetry.space_group_name_H-M   'P 1'
#
loop_
_entity.id
_entity.type
_entity.pdbx_description
1 polymer ?
#
loop_
_entity_poly.entity_id
_entity_poly.type
_entity_poly.pdbx_seq_one_letter_code
_entity_poly.pdbx_strand_id
1 'polypeptide(L)'
;MKRLGKNNQQGAVAIEFAMLFAVFFVVVYGIIAYSIPMLLMLTFKQVSADAARATLQVDPGNAAYTQLLSREITAAVDRSWLPASWRSGGCPPPEQDAAGLNWSPLPGHNGQPSYGNIALDSRDPAAPRYVLHVCLQRRYNHDGSSEQRAILPTLRLLGITIPSLPEENGEVVIRGATTVTL
;
A
#
# COMPACT_ATOMS: atom_id res chain seq x y z
N MET A 1 60.84 -38.35 22.17
CA MET A 1 59.40 -38.02 22.14
C MET A 1 59.19 -36.73 21.34
N LYS A 2 58.65 -36.81 20.11
CA LYS A 2 58.34 -35.64 19.28
C LYS A 2 56.92 -35.17 19.64
N ARG A 3 56.78 -33.99 20.25
CA ARG A 3 55.48 -33.35 20.42
C ARG A 3 55.07 -32.70 19.09
N LEU A 4 54.07 -33.25 18.43
CA LEU A 4 53.43 -32.64 17.27
C LEU A 4 52.70 -31.38 17.75
N GLY A 5 53.17 -30.22 17.29
CA GLY A 5 52.53 -28.93 17.54
C GLY A 5 51.11 -28.96 17.00
N LYS A 6 50.14 -28.73 17.88
CA LYS A 6 48.75 -28.52 17.53
C LYS A 6 48.65 -27.18 16.81
N ASN A 7 48.75 -27.21 15.49
CA ASN A 7 48.55 -26.04 14.64
C ASN A 7 47.14 -25.51 14.87
N ASN A 8 47.04 -24.38 15.56
CA ASN A 8 45.78 -23.71 15.84
C ASN A 8 45.34 -23.04 14.53
N GLN A 9 44.39 -23.65 13.81
CA GLN A 9 43.89 -23.14 12.53
C GLN A 9 43.02 -21.89 12.74
N GLN A 10 43.66 -20.74 12.88
CA GLN A 10 42.99 -19.44 13.06
C GLN A 10 42.26 -18.96 11.79
N GLY A 11 42.53 -19.54 10.62
CA GLY A 11 41.92 -19.16 9.35
C GLY A 11 40.49 -19.69 9.13
N ALA A 12 40.14 -20.85 9.71
CA ALA A 12 38.82 -21.45 9.52
C ALA A 12 37.71 -20.59 10.16
N VAL A 13 37.96 -20.08 11.36
CA VAL A 13 37.03 -19.21 12.09
C VAL A 13 36.76 -17.90 11.33
N ALA A 14 37.77 -17.36 10.64
CA ALA A 14 37.62 -16.12 9.87
C ALA A 14 36.70 -16.29 8.64
N ILE A 15 36.80 -17.43 7.95
CA ILE A 15 35.95 -17.73 6.78
C ILE A 15 34.50 -17.98 7.21
N GLU A 16 34.31 -18.73 8.29
CA GLU A 16 32.98 -19.00 8.85
C GLU A 16 32.30 -17.70 9.30
N PHE A 17 33.03 -16.81 9.99
CA PHE A 17 32.53 -15.50 10.37
C PHE A 17 32.17 -14.62 9.16
N ALA A 18 32.99 -14.62 8.10
CA ALA A 18 32.71 -13.83 6.90
C ALA A 18 31.38 -14.22 6.22
N MET A 19 31.07 -15.54 6.18
CA MET A 19 29.79 -16.01 5.64
C MET A 19 28.61 -15.63 6.54
N LEU A 20 28.71 -15.86 7.84
CA LEU A 20 27.64 -15.51 8.80
C LEU A 20 27.38 -14.01 8.84
N PHE A 21 28.44 -13.20 8.74
CA PHE A 21 28.34 -11.75 8.66
C PHE A 21 27.50 -11.33 7.46
N ALA A 22 27.81 -11.82 6.25
CA ALA A 22 27.03 -11.49 5.06
C ALA A 22 25.56 -11.92 5.18
N VAL A 23 25.29 -13.13 5.69
CA VAL A 23 23.92 -13.63 5.91
C VAL A 23 23.14 -12.74 6.88
N PHE A 24 23.76 -12.33 7.99
CA PHE A 24 23.14 -11.43 8.97
C PHE A 24 22.70 -10.12 8.33
N PHE A 25 23.56 -9.47 7.54
CA PHE A 25 23.21 -8.23 6.86
C PHE A 25 22.10 -8.42 5.83
N VAL A 26 22.10 -9.52 5.08
CA VAL A 26 21.03 -9.83 4.11
C VAL A 26 19.69 -9.98 4.82
N VAL A 27 19.64 -10.71 5.94
CA VAL A 27 18.41 -10.91 6.71
C VAL A 27 17.93 -9.60 7.33
N VAL A 28 18.81 -8.84 7.98
CA VAL A 28 18.45 -7.53 8.57
C VAL A 28 17.96 -6.56 7.50
N TYR A 29 18.67 -6.48 6.38
CA TYR A 29 18.25 -5.67 5.24
C TYR A 29 16.88 -6.09 4.74
N GLY A 30 16.64 -7.39 4.55
CA GLY A 30 15.35 -7.92 4.14
C GLY A 30 14.22 -7.53 5.11
N ILE A 31 14.44 -7.69 6.41
CA ILE A 31 13.44 -7.32 7.43
C ILE A 31 13.11 -5.82 7.33
N ILE A 32 14.11 -4.95 7.28
CA ILE A 32 13.89 -3.49 7.22
C ILE A 32 13.23 -3.10 5.88
N ALA A 33 13.76 -3.60 4.78
CA ALA A 33 13.31 -3.28 3.42
C ALA A 33 11.85 -3.68 3.18
N TYR A 34 11.40 -4.84 3.67
CA TYR A 34 10.04 -5.33 3.46
C TYR A 34 9.06 -4.91 4.56
N SER A 35 9.51 -4.63 5.79
CA SER A 35 8.60 -4.25 6.89
C SER A 35 7.92 -2.91 6.67
N ILE A 36 8.62 -1.89 6.20
CA ILE A 36 8.04 -0.56 5.97
C ILE A 36 6.96 -0.55 4.88
N PRO A 37 7.19 -1.07 3.65
CA PRO A 37 6.13 -1.09 2.63
C PRO A 37 4.95 -1.96 3.05
N MET A 38 5.21 -3.07 3.76
CA MET A 38 4.16 -3.90 4.33
C MET A 38 3.34 -3.14 5.37
N LEU A 39 3.99 -2.45 6.31
CA LEU A 39 3.32 -1.62 7.32
C LEU A 39 2.49 -0.52 6.66
N LEU A 40 3.02 0.14 5.63
CA LEU A 40 2.29 1.16 4.88
C LEU A 40 1.05 0.57 4.19
N MET A 41 1.19 -0.59 3.53
CA MET A 41 0.07 -1.29 2.90
C MET A 41 -1.01 -1.69 3.92
N LEU A 42 -0.60 -2.21 5.08
CA LEU A 42 -1.50 -2.56 6.18
C LEU A 42 -2.22 -1.31 6.71
N THR A 43 -1.50 -0.21 6.86
CA THR A 43 -2.07 1.07 7.31
C THR A 43 -3.08 1.61 6.29
N PHE A 44 -2.77 1.59 5.00
CA PHE A 44 -3.71 2.01 3.96
C PHE A 44 -4.97 1.16 3.96
N LYS A 45 -4.86 -0.17 4.11
CA LYS A 45 -6.02 -1.06 4.24
C LYS A 45 -6.86 -0.75 5.49
N GLN A 46 -6.22 -0.48 6.63
CA GLN A 46 -6.93 -0.10 7.85
C GLN A 46 -7.67 1.23 7.67
N VAL A 47 -6.99 2.25 7.16
CA VAL A 47 -7.58 3.58 6.95
C VAL A 47 -8.69 3.53 5.90
N SER A 48 -8.54 2.75 4.82
CA SER A 48 -9.63 2.57 3.84
C SER A 48 -10.84 1.87 4.46
N ALA A 49 -10.63 0.91 5.35
CA ALA A 49 -11.72 0.22 6.05
C ALA A 49 -12.44 1.15 7.03
N ASP A 50 -11.70 1.95 7.79
CA ASP A 50 -12.29 2.93 8.71
C ASP A 50 -13.05 4.03 7.96
N ALA A 51 -12.53 4.50 6.83
CA ALA A 51 -13.22 5.44 5.96
C ALA A 51 -14.48 4.85 5.32
N ALA A 52 -14.44 3.58 4.89
CA ALA A 52 -15.62 2.87 4.37
C ALA A 52 -16.68 2.63 5.47
N ARG A 53 -16.28 2.44 6.73
CA ARG A 53 -17.24 2.36 7.85
C ARG A 53 -17.87 3.71 8.15
N ALA A 54 -17.11 4.80 8.05
CA ALA A 54 -17.63 6.14 8.29
C ALA A 54 -18.77 6.53 7.33
N THR A 55 -18.88 5.89 6.16
CA THR A 55 -19.97 6.15 5.22
C THR A 55 -21.29 5.46 5.55
N LEU A 56 -21.32 4.50 6.48
CA LEU A 56 -22.55 3.77 6.85
C LEU A 56 -23.62 4.68 7.48
N GLN A 57 -23.22 5.84 8.01
CA GLN A 57 -24.14 6.84 8.56
C GLN A 57 -24.77 7.75 7.50
N VAL A 58 -24.35 7.65 6.23
CA VAL A 58 -24.84 8.50 5.15
C VAL A 58 -26.14 7.94 4.60
N ASP A 59 -27.18 8.76 4.58
CA ASP A 59 -28.49 8.41 4.04
C ASP A 59 -28.42 8.20 2.50
N PRO A 60 -28.70 6.99 1.99
CA PRO A 60 -28.72 6.71 0.55
C PRO A 60 -29.85 7.44 -0.20
N GLY A 61 -30.88 7.93 0.49
CA GLY A 61 -31.97 8.72 -0.11
C GLY A 61 -31.59 10.17 -0.42
N ASN A 62 -30.41 10.63 0.01
CA ASN A 62 -30.01 12.01 -0.18
C ASN A 62 -29.59 12.29 -1.63
N ALA A 63 -30.10 13.37 -2.24
CA ALA A 63 -29.75 13.77 -3.61
C ALA A 63 -28.24 14.04 -3.82
N ALA A 64 -27.52 14.39 -2.75
CA ALA A 64 -26.07 14.63 -2.75
C ALA A 64 -25.27 13.44 -2.17
N TYR A 65 -25.80 12.21 -2.30
CA TYR A 65 -25.23 11.01 -1.69
C TYR A 65 -23.73 10.84 -1.97
N THR A 66 -23.30 10.92 -3.23
CA THR A 66 -21.89 10.72 -3.60
C THR A 66 -20.96 11.81 -3.06
N GLN A 67 -21.43 13.05 -2.95
CA GLN A 67 -20.70 14.14 -2.31
C GLN A 67 -20.56 13.91 -0.79
N LEU A 68 -21.62 13.42 -0.14
CA LEU A 68 -21.60 13.09 1.28
C LEU A 68 -20.67 11.91 1.57
N LEU A 69 -20.69 10.86 0.75
CA LEU A 69 -19.73 9.75 0.84
C LEU A 69 -18.28 10.26 0.74
N SER A 70 -18.00 11.08 -0.27
CA SER A 70 -16.65 11.65 -0.46
C SER A 70 -16.21 12.51 0.72
N ARG A 71 -17.13 13.31 1.29
CA ARG A 71 -16.88 14.10 2.49
C ARG A 71 -16.51 13.23 3.69
N GLU A 72 -17.29 12.19 3.98
CA GLU A 72 -17.04 11.31 5.14
C GLU A 72 -15.75 10.50 4.97
N ILE A 73 -15.48 10.00 3.77
CA ILE A 73 -14.21 9.31 3.45
C ILE A 73 -13.04 10.25 3.64
N THR A 74 -13.09 11.44 3.05
CA THR A 74 -12.03 12.45 3.16
C THR A 74 -11.80 12.84 4.63
N ALA A 75 -12.86 13.05 5.41
CA ALA A 75 -12.74 13.36 6.83
C ALA A 75 -12.11 12.22 7.64
N ALA A 76 -12.44 10.95 7.35
CA ALA A 76 -11.82 9.81 8.01
C ALA A 76 -10.33 9.67 7.64
N VAL A 77 -9.99 9.88 6.37
CA VAL A 77 -8.60 9.88 5.88
C VAL A 77 -7.80 11.03 6.50
N ASP A 78 -8.37 12.24 6.60
CA ASP A 78 -7.72 13.41 7.21
C ASP A 78 -7.46 13.24 8.71
N ARG A 79 -8.31 12.48 9.42
CA ARG A 79 -8.11 12.13 10.84
C ARG A 79 -7.08 11.02 11.06
N SER A 80 -6.66 10.32 10.01
CA SER A 80 -5.65 9.28 10.14
C SER A 80 -4.29 9.88 10.52
N TRP A 81 -3.42 9.06 11.11
CA TRP A 81 -2.06 9.48 11.46
C TRP A 81 -1.14 9.66 10.25
N LEU A 82 -1.59 9.27 9.05
CA LEU A 82 -0.78 9.32 7.83
C LEU A 82 -0.51 10.78 7.43
N PRO A 83 0.76 11.15 7.17
CA PRO A 83 1.08 12.46 6.61
C PRO A 83 0.33 12.72 5.31
N ALA A 84 -0.11 13.96 5.06
CA ALA A 84 -0.85 14.31 3.85
C ALA A 84 -0.07 13.98 2.56
N SER A 85 1.26 14.20 2.55
CA SER A 85 2.12 13.84 1.42
C SER A 85 2.28 12.34 1.21
N TRP A 86 1.82 11.51 2.16
CA TRP A 86 1.93 10.07 2.11
C TRP A 86 0.66 9.38 1.63
N ARG A 87 -0.42 10.13 1.45
CA ARG A 87 -1.72 9.62 1.06
C ARG A 87 -2.22 10.34 -0.19
N SER A 88 -2.52 9.57 -1.21
CA SER A 88 -3.20 10.04 -2.41
C SER A 88 -4.39 9.15 -2.73
N GLY A 89 -5.31 9.69 -3.49
CA GLY A 89 -6.45 8.99 -4.06
C GLY A 89 -6.22 8.72 -5.54
N GLY A 90 -7.29 8.73 -6.32
CA GLY A 90 -7.25 8.51 -7.77
C GLY A 90 -6.85 7.08 -8.11
N CYS A 91 -7.20 6.12 -7.26
CA CYS A 91 -7.01 4.73 -7.58
C CYS A 91 -7.91 4.34 -8.76
N PRO A 92 -7.41 3.52 -9.70
CA PRO A 92 -8.29 2.89 -10.67
C PRO A 92 -9.37 2.09 -9.93
N PRO A 93 -10.56 1.95 -10.53
CA PRO A 93 -11.57 1.06 -9.99
C PRO A 93 -11.04 -0.38 -9.91
N PRO A 94 -11.62 -1.24 -9.06
CA PRO A 94 -11.33 -2.67 -9.09
C PRO A 94 -11.46 -3.20 -10.51
N GLU A 95 -10.53 -4.09 -10.90
CA GLU A 95 -10.55 -4.73 -12.21
C GLU A 95 -11.95 -5.32 -12.47
N GLN A 96 -12.49 -5.04 -13.65
CA GLN A 96 -13.91 -5.27 -14.01
C GLN A 96 -14.34 -6.73 -13.83
N ASP A 97 -13.36 -7.63 -13.74
CA ASP A 97 -13.43 -9.08 -13.77
C ASP A 97 -13.88 -9.69 -12.42
N ALA A 98 -13.75 -8.96 -11.31
CA ALA A 98 -14.13 -9.50 -9.99
C ALA A 98 -15.64 -9.40 -9.71
N ALA A 99 -16.35 -8.46 -10.35
CA ALA A 99 -17.78 -8.24 -10.09
C ALA A 99 -18.59 -7.68 -11.27
N GLY A 100 -18.02 -7.35 -12.42
CA GLY A 100 -18.77 -6.84 -13.59
C GLY A 100 -19.62 -5.60 -13.30
N LEU A 101 -19.20 -4.78 -12.32
CA LEU A 101 -19.92 -3.59 -11.87
C LEU A 101 -19.46 -2.35 -12.66
N ASN A 102 -20.41 -1.45 -12.94
CA ASN A 102 -20.11 -0.16 -13.56
C ASN A 102 -19.64 0.84 -12.49
N TRP A 103 -18.32 0.91 -12.31
CA TRP A 103 -17.70 1.82 -11.36
C TRP A 103 -17.64 3.26 -11.86
N SER A 104 -17.94 4.19 -10.96
CA SER A 104 -17.76 5.63 -11.15
C SER A 104 -16.92 6.20 -9.99
N PRO A 105 -15.95 7.09 -10.25
CA PRO A 105 -15.19 7.72 -9.19
C PRO A 105 -16.07 8.67 -8.38
N LEU A 106 -15.87 8.68 -7.06
CA LEU A 106 -16.44 9.71 -6.19
C LEU A 106 -15.81 11.08 -6.53
N PRO A 107 -16.51 12.20 -6.29
CA PRO A 107 -15.90 13.51 -6.45
C PRO A 107 -14.76 13.73 -5.47
N GLY A 108 -13.78 14.57 -5.80
CA GLY A 108 -12.83 15.10 -4.81
C GLY A 108 -13.53 16.02 -3.80
N HIS A 109 -12.95 16.19 -2.62
CA HIS A 109 -13.52 17.02 -1.55
C HIS A 109 -12.44 17.85 -0.86
N ASN A 110 -12.69 19.14 -0.62
CA ASN A 110 -11.75 20.06 0.04
C ASN A 110 -10.33 20.08 -0.57
N GLY A 111 -10.23 20.01 -1.91
CA GLY A 111 -8.95 19.96 -2.62
C GLY A 111 -8.22 18.61 -2.55
N GLN A 112 -8.79 17.63 -1.84
CA GLN A 112 -8.30 16.25 -1.83
C GLN A 112 -8.77 15.50 -3.09
N PRO A 113 -7.96 14.55 -3.60
CA PRO A 113 -8.36 13.69 -4.70
C PRO A 113 -9.53 12.77 -4.30
N SER A 114 -10.12 12.12 -5.30
CA SER A 114 -11.12 11.09 -5.04
C SER A 114 -10.49 9.89 -4.31
N TYR A 115 -11.01 9.53 -3.14
CA TYR A 115 -10.56 8.37 -2.37
C TYR A 115 -11.43 7.13 -2.56
N GLY A 116 -12.41 7.16 -3.46
CA GLY A 116 -13.23 5.97 -3.68
C GLY A 116 -13.96 5.94 -5.01
N ASN A 117 -14.37 4.74 -5.38
CA ASN A 117 -15.24 4.47 -6.51
C ASN A 117 -16.55 3.87 -5.97
N ILE A 118 -17.66 4.18 -6.63
CA ILE A 118 -18.97 3.63 -6.29
C ILE A 118 -19.57 2.96 -7.52
N ALA A 119 -20.26 1.85 -7.31
CA ALA A 119 -21.07 1.19 -8.32
C ALA A 119 -22.44 0.83 -7.73
N LEU A 120 -23.42 0.62 -8.61
CA LEU A 120 -24.71 0.04 -8.25
C LEU A 120 -24.69 -1.44 -8.64
N ASP A 121 -24.85 -2.33 -7.67
CA ASP A 121 -25.13 -3.74 -7.92
C ASP A 121 -26.64 -3.93 -8.02
N SER A 122 -27.13 -4.08 -9.25
CA SER A 122 -28.53 -4.32 -9.59
C SER A 122 -28.78 -5.75 -10.07
N ARG A 123 -27.92 -6.71 -9.70
CA ARG A 123 -28.10 -8.13 -10.08
C ARG A 123 -29.37 -8.73 -9.49
N ASP A 124 -29.79 -8.24 -8.33
CA ASP A 124 -31.13 -8.47 -7.77
C ASP A 124 -31.98 -7.20 -7.99
N PRO A 125 -32.94 -7.21 -8.94
CA PRO A 125 -33.78 -6.05 -9.22
C PRO A 125 -34.69 -5.66 -8.06
N ALA A 126 -34.97 -6.57 -7.13
CA ALA A 126 -35.84 -6.31 -5.97
C ALA A 126 -35.09 -5.63 -4.81
N ALA A 127 -33.75 -5.70 -4.81
CA ALA A 127 -32.91 -5.17 -3.74
C ALA A 127 -31.58 -4.63 -4.29
N PRO A 128 -31.58 -3.52 -5.06
CA PRO A 128 -30.35 -2.92 -5.55
C PRO A 128 -29.49 -2.42 -4.39
N ARG A 129 -28.17 -2.61 -4.48
CA ARG A 129 -27.23 -2.21 -3.42
C ARG A 129 -26.11 -1.36 -3.99
N TYR A 130 -25.66 -0.38 -3.21
CA TYR A 130 -24.45 0.34 -3.59
C TYR A 130 -23.22 -0.45 -3.17
N VAL A 131 -22.19 -0.46 -4.00
CA VAL A 131 -20.90 -1.03 -3.67
C VAL A 131 -19.89 0.10 -3.70
N LEU A 132 -19.25 0.32 -2.56
CA LEU A 132 -18.26 1.36 -2.36
C LEU A 132 -16.87 0.72 -2.27
N HIS A 133 -15.93 1.24 -3.04
CA HIS A 133 -14.52 0.88 -3.01
C HIS A 133 -13.71 2.08 -2.56
N VAL A 134 -13.21 2.06 -1.32
CA VAL A 134 -12.33 3.10 -0.78
C VAL A 134 -10.88 2.68 -0.97
N CYS A 135 -10.05 3.59 -1.46
CA CYS A 135 -8.67 3.30 -1.78
C CYS A 135 -7.74 4.48 -1.47
N LEU A 136 -6.63 4.14 -0.82
CA LEU A 136 -5.49 5.02 -0.64
C LEU A 136 -4.30 4.43 -1.40
N GLN A 137 -3.54 5.31 -2.05
CA GLN A 137 -2.32 4.94 -2.70
C GLN A 137 -1.22 5.96 -2.49
N ARG A 138 0.01 5.51 -2.71
CA ARG A 138 1.15 6.38 -2.87
C ARG A 138 2.00 5.89 -4.03
N ARG A 139 2.38 6.84 -4.87
CA ARG A 139 3.26 6.63 -6.01
C ARG A 139 4.63 7.21 -5.68
N TYR A 140 5.68 6.51 -6.09
CA TYR A 140 7.05 6.95 -5.93
C TYR A 140 7.80 6.72 -7.23
N ASN A 141 8.64 7.68 -7.61
CA ASN A 141 9.55 7.53 -8.72
C ASN A 141 10.96 7.32 -8.17
N HIS A 142 11.54 6.15 -8.43
CA HIS A 142 12.90 5.85 -7.97
C HIS A 142 13.94 6.82 -8.55
N ASP A 143 13.74 7.24 -9.80
CA ASP A 143 14.63 8.13 -10.55
C ASP A 143 14.15 9.60 -10.51
N GLY A 144 13.11 9.89 -9.72
CA GLY A 144 12.49 11.21 -9.61
C GLY A 144 13.27 12.20 -8.72
N SER A 145 12.69 13.41 -8.58
CA SER A 145 13.19 14.41 -7.64
C SER A 145 13.12 13.90 -6.20
N SER A 146 13.89 14.49 -5.27
CA SER A 146 13.97 14.03 -3.87
C SER A 146 12.61 13.90 -3.17
N GLU A 147 11.62 14.70 -3.56
CA GLU A 147 10.25 14.67 -3.02
C GLU A 147 9.43 13.49 -3.55
N GLN A 148 9.82 12.92 -4.69
CA GLN A 148 9.15 11.81 -5.38
C GLN A 148 9.85 10.47 -5.12
N ARG A 149 11.06 10.49 -4.53
CA ARG A 149 11.84 9.28 -4.26
C ARG A 149 11.16 8.39 -3.23
N ALA A 150 11.38 7.09 -3.41
CA ALA A 150 11.00 6.10 -2.42
C ALA A 150 11.65 6.45 -1.07
N ILE A 151 10.87 6.37 0.01
CA ILE A 151 11.41 6.44 1.38
C ILE A 151 12.33 5.25 1.65
N LEU A 152 12.17 4.19 0.86
CA LEU A 152 12.87 2.93 1.00
C LEU A 152 14.14 2.95 0.16
N PRO A 153 15.31 2.63 0.74
CA PRO A 153 16.48 2.34 -0.06
C PRO A 153 16.20 1.06 -0.85
N THR A 154 16.01 1.18 -2.16
CA THR A 154 15.93 0.04 -3.06
C THR A 154 17.34 -0.27 -3.55
N LEU A 155 17.71 -1.54 -3.52
CA LEU A 155 18.97 -2.04 -4.06
C LEU A 155 18.72 -2.69 -5.40
N ARG A 156 19.54 -2.34 -6.40
CA ARG A 156 19.52 -2.97 -7.72
C ARG A 156 20.70 -3.94 -7.81
N LEU A 157 20.45 -5.23 -7.61
CA LEU A 157 21.45 -6.29 -7.72
C LEU A 157 21.08 -7.22 -8.86
N LEU A 158 22.04 -7.47 -9.77
CA LEU A 158 21.90 -8.46 -10.85
C LEU A 158 20.61 -8.27 -11.69
N GLY A 159 20.17 -7.03 -11.86
CA GLY A 159 18.95 -6.68 -12.61
C GLY A 159 17.64 -6.77 -11.81
N ILE A 160 17.68 -7.12 -10.52
CA ILE A 160 16.51 -7.21 -9.64
C ILE A 160 16.51 -6.02 -8.66
N THR A 161 15.35 -5.41 -8.48
CA THR A 161 15.11 -4.37 -7.46
C THR A 161 14.63 -5.02 -6.16
N ILE A 162 15.29 -4.72 -5.04
CA ILE A 162 14.97 -5.25 -3.72
C ILE A 162 14.68 -4.07 -2.78
N PRO A 163 13.51 -4.00 -2.12
CA PRO A 163 12.40 -4.94 -2.20
C PRO A 163 11.69 -4.88 -3.56
N SER A 164 11.12 -5.99 -4.01
CA SER A 164 10.27 -6.00 -5.22
C SER A 164 8.93 -5.37 -4.87
N LEU A 165 8.60 -4.25 -5.50
CA LEU A 165 7.36 -3.52 -5.27
C LEU A 165 6.56 -3.42 -6.58
N PRO A 166 5.21 -3.30 -6.51
CA PRO A 166 4.40 -3.12 -7.72
C PRO A 166 4.76 -1.81 -8.42
N GLU A 167 4.91 -1.85 -9.74
CA GLU A 167 5.21 -0.67 -10.57
C GLU A 167 4.12 -0.46 -11.61
N GLU A 168 3.63 0.79 -11.74
CA GLU A 168 2.71 1.24 -12.79
C GLU A 168 3.31 2.48 -13.47
N ASN A 169 3.49 2.41 -14.79
CA ASN A 169 4.03 3.51 -15.61
C ASN A 169 5.39 4.04 -15.12
N GLY A 170 6.27 3.15 -14.66
CA GLY A 170 7.61 3.52 -14.16
C GLY A 170 7.63 4.09 -12.73
N GLU A 171 6.50 4.10 -12.04
CA GLU A 171 6.40 4.49 -10.64
C GLU A 171 6.06 3.30 -9.77
N VAL A 172 6.71 3.18 -8.61
CA VAL A 172 6.34 2.23 -7.56
C VAL A 172 5.03 2.67 -6.93
N VAL A 173 4.02 1.82 -6.92
CA VAL A 173 2.69 2.12 -6.36
C VAL A 173 2.39 1.20 -5.19
N ILE A 174 2.28 1.79 -4.00
CA ILE A 174 1.79 1.11 -2.80
C ILE A 174 0.34 1.50 -2.62
N ARG A 175 -0.56 0.52 -2.63
CA ARG A 175 -2.01 0.72 -2.54
C ARG A 175 -2.61 -0.14 -1.44
N GLY A 176 -3.57 0.43 -0.70
CA GLY A 176 -4.45 -0.30 0.19
C GLY A 176 -5.89 0.13 -0.06
N ALA A 177 -6.80 -0.84 -0.11
CA ALA A 177 -8.18 -0.59 -0.44
C ALA A 177 -9.13 -1.49 0.34
N THR A 178 -10.39 -1.08 0.45
CA THR A 178 -11.48 -1.83 1.07
C THR A 178 -12.75 -1.62 0.27
N THR A 179 -13.42 -2.72 -0.06
CA THR A 179 -14.72 -2.71 -0.73
C THR A 179 -15.80 -3.10 0.28
N VAL A 180 -16.87 -2.32 0.36
CA VAL A 180 -18.05 -2.58 1.20
C VAL A 180 -19.31 -2.45 0.37
N THR A 181 -20.33 -3.21 0.74
CA THR A 181 -21.69 -3.03 0.22
C THR A 181 -22.47 -2.17 1.21
N LEU A 182 -23.15 -1.14 0.71
CA LEU A 182 -23.97 -0.19 1.46
C LEU A 182 -25.46 -0.52 1.30
#